data_AF-A0A536WGT2-F1
#
_entry.id   AF-A0A536WGT2-F1
#
_cell.length_a   1.000
_cell.length_b   1.000
_cell.length_c   1.000
_cell.angle_alpha   90.00
_cell.angle_beta   90.00
_cell.angle_gamma   90.00
#
_symmetry.space_group_name_H-M   'P 1'
#
loop_
_entity.id
_entity.type
_entity.pdbx_description
1 polymer ?
#
loop_
_entity_poly.entity_id
_entity_poly.type
_entity_poly.pdbx_seq_one_letter_code
_entity_poly.pdbx_strand_id
1 'polypeptide(L)'
;MVFGLIAATVLAHGSLIKAIAMVLWGLLFGLVGTDVNSGVLRFTFGIPELSDGIGFVIVAMGMFGTAEIVANLEMKEHREIFTSKVTNLWPTKQDFKDAWGAVLRGTALGSALGILPGGGALLASFGAYSLEKKVSKHPEKFGKGAIEGVAAPESANNAGAQTSFIPMLTLGIPSNAVMALMIGALMIQGIAPGPQVMNEKPELFWGLIASMWVGNLMLVILNLPLIGMWVKLLTVPYRYLYPSILVFMAIGVYSLSNNAFDVLIMGVFGVVGYICAKLECEPAPMILGFILGPLMEENLRRAMLLSRGDPFVFVSPSKPISLGFLLASAVLLVIVALPAIRKKREEVFVEEG
;
A
#
# COMPACT_ATOMS: atom_id res chain seq x y z
N MET A 1 15.91 4.59 7.16
CA MET A 1 15.50 3.16 7.23
C MET A 1 14.91 2.80 8.58
N VAL A 2 15.65 2.89 9.69
CA VAL A 2 15.12 2.64 11.05
C VAL A 2 13.84 3.45 11.33
N PHE A 3 13.89 4.77 11.11
CA PHE A 3 12.71 5.62 11.25
C PHE A 3 11.53 5.16 10.37
N GLY A 4 11.79 4.76 9.13
CA GLY A 4 10.75 4.30 8.20
C GLY A 4 10.09 2.98 8.66
N LEU A 5 10.89 2.04 9.18
CA LEU A 5 10.37 0.80 9.76
C LEU A 5 9.53 1.08 11.01
N ILE A 6 10.01 1.95 11.90
CA ILE A 6 9.26 2.32 13.11
C ILE A 6 7.99 3.09 12.72
N ALA A 7 8.07 4.06 11.83
CA ALA A 7 6.91 4.78 11.31
C ALA A 7 5.87 3.81 10.73
N ALA A 8 6.29 2.81 9.95
CA ALA A 8 5.39 1.80 9.43
C ALA A 8 4.73 0.94 10.53
N THR A 9 5.44 0.60 11.61
CA THR A 9 4.80 -0.09 12.76
C THR A 9 3.76 0.78 13.47
N VAL A 10 3.96 2.09 13.50
CA VAL A 10 3.05 3.05 14.14
C VAL A 10 1.82 3.32 13.29
N LEU A 11 2.00 3.33 11.97
CA LEU A 11 0.97 3.59 10.97
C LEU A 11 0.16 2.34 10.60
N ALA A 12 0.65 1.16 10.97
CA ALA A 12 -0.10 -0.07 10.83
C ALA A 12 -1.36 -0.03 11.70
N HIS A 13 -2.42 -0.66 11.23
CA HIS A 13 -3.67 -0.84 11.92
C HIS A 13 -3.55 -1.99 12.93
N GLY A 14 -4.38 -1.96 13.99
CA GLY A 14 -4.44 -3.05 14.97
C GLY A 14 -3.30 -3.05 16.00
N SER A 15 -2.95 -4.23 16.54
CA SER A 15 -1.98 -4.31 17.65
C SER A 15 -0.55 -3.93 17.23
N LEU A 16 0.10 -3.06 18.02
CA LEU A 16 1.49 -2.67 17.79
C LEU A 16 2.43 -3.88 17.80
N ILE A 17 2.17 -4.87 18.67
CA ILE A 17 3.04 -6.03 18.78
C ILE A 17 2.96 -6.90 17.52
N LYS A 18 1.77 -7.01 16.92
CA LYS A 18 1.56 -7.66 15.62
C LYS A 18 2.34 -6.92 14.54
N ALA A 19 2.25 -5.59 14.49
CA ALA A 19 2.98 -4.78 13.52
C ALA A 19 4.52 -4.91 13.63
N ILE A 20 5.07 -4.91 14.85
CA ILE A 20 6.50 -5.13 15.10
C ILE A 20 6.89 -6.55 14.67
N ALA A 21 6.11 -7.56 15.03
CA ALA A 21 6.37 -8.95 14.61
C ALA A 21 6.39 -9.09 13.09
N MET A 22 5.46 -8.42 12.40
CA MET A 22 5.41 -8.36 10.93
C MET A 22 6.67 -7.72 10.34
N VAL A 23 7.13 -6.59 10.88
CA VAL A 23 8.40 -5.97 10.43
C VAL A 23 9.58 -6.92 10.63
N LEU A 24 9.71 -7.55 11.80
CA LEU A 24 10.79 -8.49 12.08
C LEU A 24 10.76 -9.71 11.16
N TRP A 25 9.56 -10.24 10.88
CA TRP A 25 9.37 -11.29 9.88
C TRP A 25 9.82 -10.84 8.50
N GLY A 26 9.42 -9.64 8.08
CA GLY A 26 9.87 -9.02 6.84
C GLY A 26 11.39 -8.99 6.77
N LEU A 27 12.03 -8.41 7.78
CA LEU A 27 13.49 -8.33 7.87
C LEU A 27 14.15 -9.71 7.73
N LEU A 28 13.65 -10.73 8.45
CA LEU A 28 14.20 -12.08 8.40
C LEU A 28 14.12 -12.69 7.00
N PHE A 29 12.96 -12.60 6.34
CA PHE A 29 12.78 -13.13 4.99
C PHE A 29 13.55 -12.33 3.93
N GLY A 30 13.73 -11.02 4.13
CA GLY A 30 14.53 -10.19 3.24
C GLY A 30 16.01 -10.58 3.24
N LEU A 31 16.52 -11.12 4.36
CA LEU A 31 17.91 -11.56 4.49
C LEU A 31 18.19 -12.98 3.97
N VAL A 32 17.17 -13.67 3.44
CA VAL A 32 17.33 -14.98 2.81
C VAL A 32 18.09 -14.80 1.51
N GLY A 33 19.13 -15.62 1.31
CA GLY A 33 19.94 -15.65 0.10
C GLY A 33 21.42 -15.41 0.34
N THR A 34 22.11 -15.04 -0.73
CA THR A 34 23.55 -14.78 -0.70
C THR A 34 23.84 -13.39 -0.17
N ASP A 35 24.65 -13.27 0.89
CA ASP A 35 25.13 -11.96 1.33
C ASP A 35 26.06 -11.35 0.28
N VAL A 36 25.68 -10.20 -0.26
CA VAL A 36 26.43 -9.46 -1.29
C VAL A 36 27.83 -9.06 -0.83
N ASN A 37 28.05 -8.86 0.48
CA ASN A 37 29.33 -8.44 1.03
C ASN A 37 30.31 -9.60 1.28
N SER A 38 29.79 -10.74 1.75
CA SER A 38 30.62 -11.88 2.19
C SER A 38 30.55 -13.10 1.28
N GLY A 39 29.58 -13.17 0.37
CA GLY A 39 29.31 -14.34 -0.48
C GLY A 39 28.72 -15.53 0.29
N VAL A 40 28.42 -15.38 1.58
CA VAL A 40 27.90 -16.47 2.42
C VAL A 40 26.39 -16.64 2.19
N LEU A 41 25.96 -17.88 2.00
CA LEU A 41 24.55 -18.25 1.92
C LEU A 41 23.90 -18.17 3.31
N ARG A 42 22.77 -17.46 3.42
CA ARG A 42 22.03 -17.24 4.67
C ARG A 42 20.60 -17.71 4.52
N PHE A 43 20.14 -18.49 5.51
CA PHE A 43 18.76 -18.98 5.57
C PHE A 43 18.30 -19.71 4.31
N THR A 44 19.22 -20.29 3.52
CA THR A 44 18.90 -21.06 2.32
C THR A 44 18.54 -22.51 2.63
N PHE A 45 18.87 -22.99 3.84
CA PHE A 45 18.59 -24.35 4.32
C PHE A 45 19.07 -25.48 3.38
N GLY A 46 20.09 -25.20 2.55
CA GLY A 46 20.61 -26.14 1.56
C GLY A 46 19.78 -26.26 0.27
N ILE A 47 18.75 -25.43 0.10
CA ILE A 47 17.94 -25.33 -1.12
C ILE A 47 18.64 -24.34 -2.08
N PRO A 48 19.14 -24.79 -3.24
CA PRO A 48 19.85 -23.93 -4.19
C PRO A 48 19.01 -22.74 -4.66
N GLU A 49 17.71 -22.93 -4.89
CA GLU A 49 16.80 -21.90 -5.39
C GLU A 49 16.64 -20.72 -4.43
N LEU A 50 16.96 -20.89 -3.14
CA LEU A 50 16.96 -19.80 -2.16
C LEU A 50 18.27 -18.98 -2.17
N SER A 51 19.30 -19.37 -2.93
CA SER A 51 20.56 -18.60 -3.01
C SER A 51 20.36 -17.21 -3.58
N ASP A 52 19.41 -17.08 -4.50
CA ASP A 52 19.06 -15.83 -5.19
C ASP A 52 18.16 -14.95 -4.32
N GLY A 53 17.77 -15.46 -3.14
CA GLY A 53 16.83 -14.84 -2.23
C GLY A 53 15.39 -15.00 -2.67
N ILE A 54 14.49 -14.38 -1.92
CA ILE A 54 13.07 -14.38 -2.25
C ILE A 54 12.75 -13.10 -3.01
N GLY A 55 12.05 -13.21 -4.13
CA GLY A 55 11.63 -12.04 -4.90
C GLY A 55 10.52 -11.24 -4.20
N PHE A 56 10.66 -9.91 -4.11
CA PHE A 56 9.61 -9.04 -3.56
C PHE A 56 8.24 -9.26 -4.22
N VAL A 57 8.22 -9.38 -5.56
CA VAL A 57 6.97 -9.57 -6.31
C VAL A 57 6.27 -10.86 -5.90
N ILE A 58 7.03 -11.91 -5.62
CA ILE A 58 6.55 -13.21 -5.16
C ILE A 58 5.86 -13.07 -3.81
N VAL A 59 6.52 -12.41 -2.85
CA VAL A 59 5.97 -12.16 -1.50
C VAL A 59 4.74 -11.27 -1.57
N ALA A 60 4.77 -10.19 -2.34
CA ALA A 60 3.66 -9.25 -2.49
C ALA A 60 2.43 -9.91 -3.11
N MET A 61 2.60 -10.68 -4.20
CA MET A 61 1.51 -11.41 -4.85
C MET A 61 0.95 -12.53 -3.96
N GLY A 62 1.79 -13.19 -3.17
CA GLY A 62 1.33 -14.14 -2.15
C GLY A 62 0.51 -13.44 -1.06
N MET A 63 1.13 -12.52 -0.34
CA MET A 63 0.59 -11.90 0.87
C MET A 63 -0.61 -10.98 0.65
N PHE A 64 -0.68 -10.28 -0.48
CA PHE A 64 -1.81 -9.41 -0.82
C PHE A 64 -2.73 -10.08 -1.83
N GLY A 65 -2.23 -10.49 -3.00
CA GLY A 65 -3.07 -11.02 -4.06
C GLY A 65 -3.76 -12.34 -3.69
N THR A 66 -2.98 -13.33 -3.31
CA THR A 66 -3.48 -14.69 -3.04
C THR A 66 -4.27 -14.73 -1.74
N ALA A 67 -3.76 -14.10 -0.67
CA ALA A 67 -4.43 -14.04 0.62
C ALA A 67 -5.79 -13.35 0.57
N GLU A 68 -5.89 -12.22 -0.13
CA GLU A 68 -7.13 -11.45 -0.24
C GLU A 68 -8.19 -12.20 -1.05
N ILE A 69 -7.78 -12.90 -2.11
CA ILE A 69 -8.66 -13.80 -2.86
C ILE A 69 -9.24 -14.90 -1.96
N VAL A 70 -8.39 -15.56 -1.16
CA VAL A 70 -8.83 -16.63 -0.25
C VAL A 70 -9.73 -16.09 0.86
N ALA A 71 -9.43 -14.91 1.41
CA ALA A 71 -10.28 -14.25 2.40
C ALA A 71 -11.66 -13.89 1.83
N ASN A 72 -11.71 -13.37 0.60
CA ASN A 72 -12.98 -13.05 -0.06
C ASN A 72 -13.85 -14.29 -0.34
N LEU A 73 -13.25 -15.48 -0.55
CA LEU A 73 -13.98 -16.73 -0.72
C LEU A 73 -14.72 -17.17 0.56
N GLU A 74 -14.25 -16.74 1.73
CA GLU A 74 -14.87 -17.05 3.02
C GLU A 74 -16.11 -16.17 3.28
N MET A 75 -16.12 -14.95 2.76
CA MET A 75 -17.25 -14.03 2.84
C MET A 75 -18.39 -14.48 1.91
N LYS A 76 -19.34 -15.23 2.46
CA LYS A 76 -20.60 -15.62 1.78
C LYS A 76 -21.57 -14.43 1.72
N GLU A 77 -21.32 -13.43 0.90
CA GLU A 77 -22.36 -12.45 0.57
C GLU A 77 -23.15 -12.86 -0.67
N HIS A 78 -24.47 -12.97 -0.51
CA HIS A 78 -25.41 -12.92 -1.62
C HIS A 78 -25.41 -11.50 -2.18
N ARG A 79 -24.51 -11.23 -3.13
CA ARG A 79 -24.60 -10.02 -3.96
C ARG A 79 -25.70 -10.19 -4.97
N GLU A 80 -26.83 -9.52 -4.75
CA GLU A 80 -27.84 -9.31 -5.78
C GLU A 80 -27.23 -8.47 -6.89
N ILE A 81 -26.92 -9.10 -8.02
CA ILE A 81 -26.46 -8.40 -9.21
C ILE A 81 -27.68 -7.73 -9.84
N PHE A 82 -27.95 -6.48 -9.47
CA PHE A 82 -28.90 -5.64 -10.18
C PHE A 82 -28.33 -5.28 -11.56
N THR A 83 -28.62 -6.10 -12.57
CA THR A 83 -28.29 -5.80 -13.96
C THR A 83 -29.31 -4.80 -14.52
N SER A 84 -29.19 -3.52 -14.14
CA SER A 84 -29.90 -2.44 -14.83
C SER A 84 -29.25 -2.21 -16.20
N LYS A 85 -30.06 -2.05 -17.26
CA LYS A 85 -29.54 -1.67 -18.58
C LYS A 85 -28.88 -0.30 -18.49
N VAL A 86 -27.60 -0.22 -18.82
CA VAL A 86 -26.88 1.06 -19.00
C VAL A 86 -27.41 1.71 -20.28
N THR A 87 -28.19 2.79 -20.14
CA THR A 87 -28.84 3.49 -21.26
C THR A 87 -28.07 4.74 -21.71
N ASN A 88 -27.47 5.48 -20.78
CA ASN A 88 -26.70 6.70 -21.09
C ASN A 88 -25.33 6.65 -20.39
N LEU A 89 -24.26 6.81 -21.18
CA LEU A 89 -22.86 6.84 -20.70
C LEU A 89 -22.39 8.25 -20.35
N TRP A 90 -23.02 9.27 -20.93
CA TRP A 90 -22.61 10.66 -20.76
C TRP A 90 -23.49 11.39 -19.75
N PRO A 91 -22.90 12.06 -18.75
CA PRO A 91 -23.64 12.92 -17.84
C PRO A 91 -24.32 14.05 -18.60
N THR A 92 -25.54 14.41 -18.20
CA THR A 92 -26.19 15.62 -18.71
C THR A 92 -25.55 16.88 -18.12
N LYS A 93 -25.82 18.05 -18.72
CA LYS A 93 -25.35 19.33 -18.18
C LYS A 93 -25.88 19.59 -16.77
N GLN A 94 -27.07 19.09 -16.45
CA GLN A 94 -27.67 19.21 -15.13
C GLN A 94 -26.93 18.32 -14.12
N ASP A 95 -26.63 17.08 -14.50
CA ASP A 95 -25.81 16.16 -13.69
C ASP A 95 -24.46 16.76 -13.34
N PHE A 96 -23.82 17.44 -14.29
CA PHE A 96 -22.53 18.10 -14.07
C PHE A 96 -22.64 19.25 -13.06
N LYS A 97 -23.72 20.04 -13.14
CA LYS A 97 -23.98 21.15 -12.23
C LYS A 97 -24.26 20.67 -10.80
N ASP A 98 -25.04 19.60 -10.69
CA ASP A 98 -25.40 19.02 -9.39
C ASP A 98 -24.20 18.30 -8.75
N ALA A 99 -23.36 17.64 -9.55
CA ALA A 99 -22.15 16.97 -9.09
C ALA A 99 -21.03 17.94 -8.68
N TRP A 100 -20.88 19.10 -9.33
CA TRP A 100 -19.69 19.96 -9.19
C TRP A 100 -19.36 20.33 -7.74
N GLY A 101 -20.37 20.69 -6.94
CA GLY A 101 -20.18 21.01 -5.53
C GLY A 101 -19.68 19.82 -4.70
N ALA A 102 -20.22 18.64 -4.99
CA ALA A 102 -19.84 17.38 -4.35
C ALA A 102 -18.41 16.96 -4.75
N VAL A 103 -18.05 17.14 -6.03
CA VAL A 103 -16.69 16.87 -6.55
C VAL A 103 -15.65 17.73 -5.81
N LEU A 104 -15.89 19.03 -5.67
CA LEU A 104 -14.95 19.93 -4.98
C LEU A 104 -14.78 19.58 -3.51
N ARG A 105 -15.88 19.32 -2.78
CA ARG A 105 -15.83 18.91 -1.37
C ARG A 105 -15.14 17.55 -1.21
N GLY A 106 -15.49 16.58 -2.05
CA GLY A 106 -14.87 15.27 -2.09
C GLY A 106 -13.37 15.34 -2.36
N THR A 107 -12.96 16.12 -3.36
CA THR A 107 -11.55 16.34 -3.71
C THR A 107 -10.78 17.00 -2.58
N ALA A 108 -11.35 18.01 -1.91
CA ALA A 108 -10.70 18.68 -0.80
C ALA A 108 -10.51 17.72 0.39
N LEU A 109 -11.55 16.97 0.74
CA LEU A 109 -11.50 15.99 1.83
C LEU A 109 -10.53 14.85 1.50
N GLY A 110 -10.61 14.28 0.29
CA GLY A 110 -9.71 13.24 -0.18
C GLY A 110 -8.26 13.69 -0.24
N SER A 111 -8.00 14.92 -0.72
CA SER A 111 -6.66 15.48 -0.72
C SER A 111 -6.09 15.59 0.69
N ALA A 112 -6.87 16.13 1.63
CA ALA A 112 -6.45 16.30 3.02
C ALA A 112 -6.19 14.96 3.72
N LEU A 113 -7.10 14.00 3.57
CA LEU A 113 -6.99 12.69 4.21
C LEU A 113 -5.96 11.78 3.53
N GLY A 114 -5.71 11.93 2.22
CA GLY A 114 -4.71 11.14 1.50
C GLY A 114 -3.26 11.49 1.86
N ILE A 115 -3.00 12.72 2.31
CA ILE A 115 -1.68 13.10 2.88
C ILE A 115 -1.46 12.43 4.24
N LEU A 116 -2.54 12.13 4.97
CA LEU A 116 -2.43 11.52 6.29
C LEU A 116 -2.01 10.05 6.15
N PRO A 117 -0.95 9.64 6.85
CA PRO A 117 -0.53 8.26 6.87
C PRO A 117 -1.46 7.42 7.77
N GLY A 118 -1.64 6.14 7.44
CA GLY A 118 -2.52 5.23 8.18
C GLY A 118 -3.93 5.10 7.58
N GLY A 119 -4.03 4.99 6.25
CA GLY A 119 -5.28 4.58 5.59
C GLY A 119 -6.31 5.69 5.32
N GLY A 120 -5.96 6.96 5.54
CA GLY A 120 -6.88 8.10 5.36
C GLY A 120 -7.55 8.18 3.98
N ALA A 121 -6.93 7.63 2.92
CA ALA A 121 -7.52 7.54 1.59
C ALA A 121 -8.77 6.64 1.52
N LEU A 122 -8.82 5.52 2.26
CA LEU A 122 -10.00 4.65 2.29
C LEU A 122 -11.16 5.32 3.06
N LEU A 123 -10.83 5.96 4.19
CA LEU A 123 -11.80 6.73 4.98
C LEU A 123 -12.33 7.95 4.23
N ALA A 124 -11.58 8.47 3.26
CA ALA A 124 -11.97 9.66 2.51
C ALA A 124 -13.27 9.48 1.74
N SER A 125 -13.49 8.33 1.10
CA SER A 125 -14.72 8.07 0.34
C SER A 125 -15.94 7.96 1.25
N PHE A 126 -15.83 7.26 2.37
CA PHE A 126 -16.91 7.16 3.37
C PHE A 126 -17.19 8.50 4.07
N GLY A 127 -16.13 9.22 4.41
CA GLY A 127 -16.20 10.58 4.97
C GLY A 127 -16.86 11.55 4.00
N ALA A 128 -16.49 11.49 2.72
CA ALA A 128 -17.08 12.32 1.66
C ALA A 128 -18.55 12.01 1.46
N TYR A 129 -18.93 10.72 1.44
CA TYR A 129 -20.34 10.31 1.38
C TYR A 129 -21.15 10.86 2.55
N SER A 130 -20.62 10.69 3.77
CA SER A 130 -21.27 11.11 5.00
C SER A 130 -21.41 12.62 5.11
N LEU A 131 -20.36 13.36 4.70
CA LEU A 131 -20.36 14.81 4.63
C LEU A 131 -21.37 15.30 3.60
N GLU A 132 -21.38 14.72 2.41
CA GLU A 132 -22.27 15.12 1.32
C GLU A 132 -23.73 14.86 1.68
N LYS A 133 -24.03 13.73 2.32
CA LYS A 133 -25.37 13.42 2.84
C LYS A 133 -25.84 14.42 3.90
N LYS A 134 -24.94 14.89 4.77
CA LYS A 134 -25.25 15.90 5.81
C LYS A 134 -25.47 17.30 5.23
N VAL A 135 -24.73 17.66 4.18
CA VAL A 135 -24.78 18.99 3.55
C VAL A 135 -25.91 19.07 2.51
N SER A 136 -26.32 17.95 1.94
CA SER A 136 -27.36 17.92 0.90
C SER A 136 -28.70 18.44 1.41
N LYS A 137 -29.38 19.19 0.54
CA LYS A 137 -30.77 19.62 0.75
C LYS A 137 -31.76 18.47 0.59
N HIS A 138 -31.33 17.34 -0.01
CA HIS A 138 -32.15 16.17 -0.31
C HIS A 138 -31.50 14.86 0.18
N PRO A 139 -31.25 14.71 1.49
CA PRO A 139 -30.61 13.51 2.05
C PRO A 139 -31.38 12.21 1.77
N GLU A 140 -32.69 12.29 1.50
CA GLU A 140 -33.58 11.17 1.16
C GLU A 140 -33.27 10.49 -0.19
N LYS A 141 -32.51 11.16 -1.07
CA LYS A 141 -32.10 10.63 -2.38
C LYS A 141 -30.83 9.77 -2.31
N PHE A 142 -30.08 9.84 -1.21
CA PHE A 142 -28.86 9.06 -1.02
C PHE A 142 -29.20 7.58 -0.87
N GLY A 143 -28.51 6.72 -1.63
CA GLY A 143 -28.83 5.29 -1.76
C GLY A 143 -29.92 4.96 -2.79
N LYS A 144 -30.54 5.98 -3.42
CA LYS A 144 -31.53 5.82 -4.50
C LYS A 144 -31.04 6.35 -5.85
N GLY A 145 -29.73 6.57 -5.99
CA GLY A 145 -29.10 7.07 -7.22
C GLY A 145 -28.84 8.57 -7.28
N ALA A 146 -28.73 9.26 -6.13
CA ALA A 146 -28.25 10.65 -6.11
C ALA A 146 -26.81 10.74 -6.67
N ILE A 147 -26.61 11.67 -7.61
CA ILE A 147 -25.33 11.84 -8.32
C ILE A 147 -24.24 12.32 -7.36
N GLU A 148 -24.60 13.20 -6.43
CA GLU A 148 -23.72 13.72 -5.39
C GLU A 148 -23.19 12.59 -4.49
N GLY A 149 -24.04 11.58 -4.25
CA GLY A 149 -23.70 10.39 -3.47
C GLY A 149 -22.68 9.46 -4.13
N VAL A 150 -22.38 9.64 -5.41
CA VAL A 150 -21.31 8.91 -6.12
C VAL A 150 -20.15 9.85 -6.45
N ALA A 151 -20.45 11.07 -6.90
CA ALA A 151 -19.45 12.05 -7.31
C ALA A 151 -18.51 12.46 -6.16
N ALA A 152 -19.02 12.70 -4.94
CA ALA A 152 -18.18 13.06 -3.81
C ALA A 152 -17.22 11.91 -3.39
N PRO A 153 -17.70 10.68 -3.14
CA PRO A 153 -16.83 9.56 -2.77
C PRO A 153 -15.79 9.18 -3.83
N GLU A 154 -16.16 9.18 -5.11
CA GLU A 154 -15.23 8.88 -6.20
C GLU A 154 -14.18 9.98 -6.38
N SER A 155 -14.57 11.25 -6.24
CA SER A 155 -13.62 12.36 -6.26
C SER A 155 -12.65 12.31 -5.07
N ALA A 156 -13.16 11.94 -3.89
CA ALA A 156 -12.33 11.76 -2.70
C ALA A 156 -11.35 10.59 -2.84
N ASN A 157 -11.79 9.47 -3.42
CA ASN A 157 -10.95 8.31 -3.70
C ASN A 157 -9.80 8.69 -4.65
N ASN A 158 -10.12 9.31 -5.78
CA ASN A 158 -9.11 9.66 -6.78
C ASN A 158 -8.13 10.72 -6.25
N ALA A 159 -8.62 11.73 -5.53
CA ALA A 159 -7.77 12.73 -4.89
C ALA A 159 -6.87 12.10 -3.82
N GLY A 160 -7.43 11.28 -2.94
CA GLY A 160 -6.69 10.61 -1.86
C GLY A 160 -5.62 9.65 -2.37
N ALA A 161 -5.90 8.93 -3.46
CA ALA A 161 -4.94 8.06 -4.12
C ALA A 161 -3.75 8.84 -4.69
N GLN A 162 -3.98 10.02 -5.29
CA GLN A 162 -2.91 10.86 -5.81
C GLN A 162 -2.12 11.55 -4.70
N THR A 163 -2.79 12.11 -3.70
CA THR A 163 -2.09 12.81 -2.61
C THR A 163 -1.34 11.87 -1.68
N SER A 164 -1.67 10.57 -1.68
CA SER A 164 -0.90 9.51 -1.01
C SER A 164 0.54 9.39 -1.52
N PHE A 165 0.84 9.86 -2.74
CA PHE A 165 2.20 9.91 -3.25
C PHE A 165 3.03 11.05 -2.64
N ILE A 166 2.41 12.09 -2.08
CA ILE A 166 3.13 13.25 -1.55
C ILE A 166 4.04 12.82 -0.38
N PRO A 167 3.55 12.17 0.70
CA PRO A 167 4.44 11.71 1.79
C PRO A 167 5.45 10.67 1.32
N MET A 168 5.07 9.82 0.35
CA MET A 168 5.97 8.80 -0.20
C MET A 168 7.15 9.44 -0.93
N LEU A 169 6.90 10.35 -1.86
CA LEU A 169 7.95 10.95 -2.68
C LEU A 169 8.74 12.01 -1.92
N THR A 170 8.13 12.71 -0.97
CA THR A 170 8.81 13.79 -0.24
C THR A 170 9.49 13.31 1.04
N LEU A 171 8.90 12.36 1.77
CA LEU A 171 9.42 11.90 3.06
C LEU A 171 9.91 10.45 3.03
N GLY A 172 9.60 9.69 1.97
CA GLY A 172 9.89 8.26 1.93
C GLY A 172 8.99 7.44 2.86
N ILE A 173 7.83 7.98 3.27
CA ILE A 173 6.91 7.35 4.22
C ILE A 173 5.64 6.93 3.48
N PRO A 174 5.22 5.65 3.57
CA PRO A 174 4.00 5.20 2.93
C PRO A 174 2.76 5.70 3.69
N SER A 175 1.76 6.19 2.97
CA SER A 175 0.48 6.60 3.58
C SER A 175 -0.48 5.43 3.82
N ASN A 176 -0.32 4.34 3.06
CA ASN A 176 -1.12 3.13 3.15
C ASN A 176 -0.35 1.90 2.63
N ALA A 177 -0.94 0.72 2.71
CA ALA A 177 -0.35 -0.55 2.27
C ALA A 177 0.09 -0.54 0.79
N VAL A 178 -0.72 0.06 -0.09
CA VAL A 178 -0.42 0.15 -1.53
C VAL A 178 0.80 1.05 -1.76
N MET A 179 0.92 2.16 -1.03
CA MET A 179 2.09 3.03 -1.13
C MET A 179 3.36 2.35 -0.60
N ALA A 180 3.25 1.49 0.43
CA ALA A 180 4.39 0.70 0.90
C ALA A 180 4.91 -0.27 -0.17
N LEU A 181 3.99 -0.91 -0.92
CA LEU A 181 4.35 -1.72 -2.09
C LEU A 181 5.03 -0.88 -3.18
N MET A 182 4.55 0.34 -3.42
CA MET A 182 5.16 1.26 -4.39
C MET A 182 6.56 1.71 -3.99
N ILE A 183 6.83 2.00 -2.71
CA ILE A 183 8.21 2.25 -2.22
C ILE A 183 9.07 1.03 -2.54
N GLY A 184 8.54 -0.16 -2.29
CA GLY A 184 9.18 -1.41 -2.65
C GLY A 184 9.58 -1.51 -4.11
N ALA A 185 8.63 -1.28 -5.00
CA ALA A 185 8.84 -1.31 -6.45
C ALA A 185 9.87 -0.26 -6.90
N LEU A 186 9.81 0.96 -6.37
CA LEU A 186 10.77 2.02 -6.70
C LEU A 186 12.19 1.64 -6.24
N MET A 187 12.33 1.08 -5.03
CA MET A 187 13.64 0.67 -4.50
C MET A 187 14.26 -0.45 -5.33
N ILE A 188 13.46 -1.40 -5.85
CA ILE A 188 13.94 -2.44 -6.77
C ILE A 188 14.48 -1.83 -8.07
N GLN A 189 13.86 -0.74 -8.54
CA GLN A 189 14.35 0.03 -9.69
C GLN A 189 15.51 0.98 -9.34
N GLY A 190 16.10 0.85 -8.14
CA GLY A 190 17.21 1.67 -7.68
C GLY A 190 16.82 3.12 -7.32
N ILE A 191 15.54 3.39 -7.13
CA ILE A 191 15.02 4.71 -6.77
C ILE A 191 14.60 4.68 -5.30
N ALA A 192 15.38 5.35 -4.45
CA ALA A 192 15.03 5.53 -3.04
C ALA A 192 14.07 6.72 -2.89
N PRO A 193 12.79 6.53 -2.49
CA PRO A 193 11.85 7.61 -2.33
C PRO A 193 12.27 8.59 -1.21
N GLY A 194 12.05 9.88 -1.42
CA GLY A 194 12.41 10.94 -0.46
C GLY A 194 12.81 12.25 -1.15
N PRO A 195 13.23 13.27 -0.37
CA PRO A 195 13.46 14.62 -0.89
C PRO A 195 14.50 14.68 -2.02
N GLN A 196 15.41 13.71 -2.05
CA GLN A 196 16.46 13.59 -3.05
C GLN A 196 15.94 13.23 -4.44
N VAL A 197 14.81 12.51 -4.56
CA VAL A 197 14.27 12.09 -5.87
C VAL A 197 13.98 13.30 -6.77
N MET A 198 13.48 14.39 -6.19
CA MET A 198 13.17 15.60 -6.95
C MET A 198 14.42 16.28 -7.53
N ASN A 199 15.58 16.12 -6.87
CA ASN A 199 16.85 16.72 -7.29
C ASN A 199 17.69 15.77 -8.15
N GLU A 200 17.77 14.49 -7.79
CA GLU A 200 18.60 13.49 -8.47
C GLU A 200 17.90 12.91 -9.72
N LYS A 201 16.57 12.83 -9.70
CA LYS A 201 15.74 12.27 -10.77
C LYS A 201 14.57 13.21 -11.11
N PRO A 202 14.83 14.47 -11.51
CA PRO A 202 13.78 15.46 -11.78
C PRO A 202 12.85 15.03 -12.93
N GLU A 203 13.39 14.38 -13.96
CA GLU A 203 12.60 13.85 -15.07
C GLU A 203 11.63 12.75 -14.61
N LEU A 204 12.05 11.89 -13.67
CA LEU A 204 11.17 10.88 -13.10
C LEU A 204 10.07 11.53 -12.26
N PHE A 205 10.42 12.50 -11.42
CA PHE A 205 9.46 13.19 -10.56
C PHE A 205 8.40 13.92 -11.38
N TRP A 206 8.81 14.78 -12.30
CA TRP A 206 7.87 15.52 -13.15
C TRP A 206 7.19 14.62 -14.17
N GLY A 207 7.87 13.58 -14.66
CA GLY A 207 7.29 12.55 -15.51
C GLY A 207 6.18 11.78 -14.79
N LEU A 208 6.36 11.44 -13.51
CA LEU A 208 5.33 10.81 -12.69
C LEU A 208 4.14 11.75 -12.49
N ILE A 209 4.35 13.01 -12.14
CA ILE A 209 3.27 14.00 -11.99
C ILE A 209 2.52 14.17 -13.32
N ALA A 210 3.22 14.34 -14.43
CA ALA A 210 2.61 14.43 -15.76
C ALA A 210 1.85 13.15 -16.12
N SER A 211 2.39 11.97 -15.77
CA SER A 211 1.73 10.68 -16.00
C SER A 211 0.44 10.52 -15.20
N MET A 212 0.29 11.19 -14.04
CA MET A 212 -0.97 11.18 -13.31
C MET A 212 -2.07 11.93 -14.08
N TRP A 213 -1.75 13.06 -14.71
CA TRP A 213 -2.70 13.80 -15.56
C TRP A 213 -3.06 13.01 -16.82
N VAL A 214 -2.05 12.52 -17.54
CA VAL A 214 -2.23 11.70 -18.75
C VAL A 214 -2.96 10.40 -18.42
N GLY A 215 -2.61 9.76 -17.30
CA GLY A 215 -3.23 8.53 -16.80
C GLY A 215 -4.71 8.73 -16.47
N ASN A 216 -5.09 9.83 -15.81
CA ASN A 216 -6.49 10.15 -15.58
C ASN A 216 -7.27 10.39 -16.89
N LEU A 217 -6.66 11.08 -17.86
CA LEU A 217 -7.27 11.26 -19.18
C LEU A 217 -7.46 9.90 -19.87
N MET A 218 -6.45 9.04 -19.85
CA MET A 218 -6.51 7.68 -20.39
C MET A 218 -7.56 6.84 -19.66
N LEU A 219 -7.71 6.97 -18.34
CA LEU A 219 -8.75 6.29 -17.57
C LEU A 219 -10.14 6.68 -18.07
N VAL A 220 -10.40 7.95 -18.37
CA VAL A 220 -11.70 8.38 -18.94
C VAL A 220 -11.91 7.79 -20.33
N ILE A 221 -10.90 7.87 -21.20
CA ILE A 221 -10.96 7.37 -22.59
C ILE A 221 -11.17 5.85 -22.63
N LEU A 222 -10.54 5.10 -21.72
CA LEU A 222 -10.65 3.64 -21.67
C LEU A 222 -11.90 3.18 -20.92
N ASN A 223 -12.23 3.76 -19.76
CA ASN A 223 -13.34 3.27 -18.95
C ASN A 223 -14.71 3.56 -19.55
N LEU A 224 -14.94 4.73 -20.15
CA LEU A 224 -16.26 5.08 -20.70
C LEU A 224 -16.72 4.10 -21.80
N PRO A 225 -15.91 3.75 -22.82
CA PRO A 225 -16.28 2.73 -23.80
C PRO A 225 -16.33 1.32 -23.22
N LEU A 226 -15.47 1.00 -22.25
CA LEU A 226 -15.36 -0.33 -21.65
C LEU A 226 -16.38 -0.60 -20.53
N ILE A 227 -17.19 0.37 -20.11
CA ILE A 227 -18.25 0.19 -19.09
C ILE A 227 -19.10 -1.05 -19.37
N GLY A 228 -19.49 -1.27 -20.63
CA GLY A 228 -20.30 -2.44 -21.01
C GLY A 228 -19.58 -3.78 -20.76
N MET A 229 -18.25 -3.80 -20.88
CA MET A 229 -17.41 -4.96 -20.56
C MET A 229 -17.26 -5.11 -19.05
N TRP A 230 -17.02 -4.02 -18.31
CA TRP A 230 -16.91 -4.04 -16.85
C TRP A 230 -18.19 -4.53 -16.17
N VAL A 231 -19.35 -4.08 -16.64
CA VAL A 231 -20.66 -4.55 -16.15
C VAL A 231 -20.87 -6.04 -16.44
N LYS A 232 -20.40 -6.55 -17.58
CA LYS A 232 -20.43 -7.99 -17.88
C LYS A 232 -19.43 -8.78 -17.02
N LEU A 233 -18.29 -8.20 -16.65
CA LEU A 233 -17.35 -8.85 -15.74
C LEU A 233 -17.96 -9.09 -14.35
N LEU A 234 -18.87 -8.22 -13.90
CA LEU A 234 -19.63 -8.43 -12.66
C LEU A 234 -20.55 -9.66 -12.71
N THR A 235 -20.93 -10.14 -13.90
CA THR A 235 -21.75 -11.35 -14.05
C THR A 235 -20.92 -12.62 -14.13
N VAL A 236 -19.58 -12.53 -14.21
CA VAL A 236 -18.71 -13.69 -14.22
C VAL A 236 -18.77 -14.38 -12.86
N PRO A 237 -19.16 -15.66 -12.80
CA PRO A 237 -19.22 -16.39 -11.54
C PRO A 237 -17.85 -16.43 -10.86
N TYR A 238 -17.83 -16.13 -9.56
CA TYR A 238 -16.62 -16.17 -8.73
C TYR A 238 -15.81 -17.47 -8.86
N ARG A 239 -16.48 -18.61 -9.07
CA ARG A 239 -15.84 -19.92 -9.33
C ARG A 239 -14.89 -19.94 -10.53
N TYR A 240 -15.06 -19.06 -11.50
CA TYR A 240 -14.18 -18.95 -12.68
C TYR A 240 -13.20 -17.78 -12.55
N LEU A 241 -13.64 -16.69 -11.92
CA LEU A 241 -12.82 -15.50 -11.73
C LEU A 241 -11.58 -15.80 -10.88
N TYR A 242 -11.75 -16.46 -9.72
CA TYR A 242 -10.63 -16.69 -8.81
C TYR A 242 -9.55 -17.63 -9.37
N PRO A 243 -9.86 -18.82 -9.94
CA PRO A 243 -8.84 -19.65 -10.55
C PRO A 243 -8.10 -18.92 -11.67
N SER A 244 -8.81 -18.10 -12.45
CA SER A 244 -8.18 -17.31 -13.52
C SER A 244 -7.16 -16.31 -12.95
N ILE A 245 -7.50 -15.59 -11.87
CA ILE A 245 -6.55 -14.66 -11.22
C ILE A 245 -5.34 -15.42 -10.65
N LEU A 246 -5.55 -16.56 -9.99
CA LEU A 246 -4.46 -17.38 -9.46
C LEU A 246 -3.52 -17.88 -10.57
N VAL A 247 -4.08 -18.30 -11.70
CA VAL A 247 -3.30 -18.73 -12.88
C VAL A 247 -2.51 -17.56 -13.45
N PHE A 248 -3.11 -16.38 -13.61
CA PHE A 248 -2.40 -15.20 -14.09
C PHE A 248 -1.30 -14.74 -13.12
N MET A 249 -1.51 -14.83 -11.81
CA MET A 249 -0.46 -14.56 -10.82
C MET A 249 0.68 -15.58 -10.92
N ALA A 250 0.37 -16.86 -11.06
CA ALA A 250 1.37 -17.91 -11.26
C ALA A 250 2.19 -17.69 -12.54
N ILE A 251 1.53 -17.34 -13.66
CA ILE A 251 2.19 -16.99 -14.91
C ILE A 251 3.06 -15.74 -14.72
N GLY A 252 2.54 -14.72 -14.03
CA GLY A 252 3.25 -13.48 -13.74
C GLY A 252 4.54 -13.72 -12.96
N VAL A 253 4.46 -14.47 -11.86
CA VAL A 253 5.63 -14.86 -11.06
C VAL A 253 6.59 -15.71 -11.87
N TYR A 254 6.11 -16.73 -12.57
CA TYR A 254 6.95 -17.60 -13.39
C TYR A 254 7.67 -16.80 -14.48
N SER A 255 7.04 -15.78 -15.07
CA SER A 255 7.64 -14.98 -16.14
C SER A 255 8.84 -14.13 -15.72
N LEU A 256 9.03 -13.90 -14.41
CA LEU A 256 10.14 -13.08 -13.89
C LEU A 256 11.48 -13.80 -13.98
N SER A 257 11.50 -15.08 -13.62
CA SER A 257 12.73 -15.87 -13.44
C SER A 257 12.73 -17.20 -14.21
N ASN A 258 11.60 -17.55 -14.85
CA ASN A 258 11.33 -18.88 -15.41
C ASN A 258 11.52 -20.02 -14.40
N ASN A 259 11.30 -19.75 -13.11
CA ASN A 259 11.44 -20.72 -12.04
C ASN A 259 10.08 -21.15 -11.46
N ALA A 260 9.80 -22.46 -11.48
CA ALA A 260 8.58 -23.01 -10.88
C ALA A 260 8.61 -22.93 -9.33
N PHE A 261 9.80 -22.88 -8.72
CA PHE A 261 9.96 -22.74 -7.28
C PHE A 261 9.40 -21.40 -6.77
N ASP A 262 9.49 -20.34 -7.57
CA ASP A 262 8.95 -19.03 -7.23
C ASP A 262 7.42 -19.06 -7.13
N VAL A 263 6.77 -19.84 -7.99
CA VAL A 263 5.31 -20.05 -7.93
C VAL A 263 4.93 -20.81 -6.66
N LEU A 264 5.75 -21.77 -6.23
CA LEU A 264 5.55 -22.47 -4.96
C LEU A 264 5.70 -21.52 -3.77
N ILE A 265 6.75 -20.69 -3.75
CA ILE A 265 6.96 -19.68 -2.70
C ILE A 265 5.79 -18.70 -2.66
N MET A 266 5.29 -18.23 -3.81
CA MET A 266 4.09 -17.37 -3.89
C MET A 266 2.90 -18.06 -3.20
N GLY A 267 2.68 -19.35 -3.46
CA GLY A 267 1.64 -20.14 -2.81
C GLY A 267 1.82 -20.23 -1.29
N VAL A 268 3.04 -20.46 -0.81
CA VAL A 268 3.37 -20.46 0.63
C VAL A 268 3.06 -19.11 1.27
N PHE A 269 3.51 -18.01 0.67
CA PHE A 269 3.19 -16.66 1.16
C PHE A 269 1.70 -16.32 1.01
N GLY A 270 0.98 -16.93 0.08
CA GLY A 270 -0.47 -16.86 -0.01
C GLY A 270 -1.17 -17.46 1.21
N VAL A 271 -0.72 -18.64 1.65
CA VAL A 271 -1.22 -19.29 2.87
C VAL A 271 -0.85 -18.47 4.11
N VAL A 272 0.40 -18.02 4.20
CA VAL A 272 0.86 -17.16 5.31
C VAL A 272 0.06 -15.88 5.36
N GLY A 273 -0.15 -15.21 4.22
CA GLY A 273 -0.94 -13.98 4.13
C GLY A 273 -2.39 -14.20 4.56
N TYR A 274 -3.00 -15.33 4.19
CA TYR A 274 -4.34 -15.67 4.67
C TYR A 274 -4.40 -15.87 6.18
N ILE A 275 -3.39 -16.54 6.76
CA ILE A 275 -3.25 -16.66 8.23
C ILE A 275 -3.06 -15.29 8.88
N CYS A 276 -2.23 -14.42 8.31
CA CYS A 276 -2.04 -13.05 8.79
C CYS A 276 -3.36 -12.27 8.75
N ALA A 277 -4.14 -12.38 7.68
CA ALA A 277 -5.45 -11.75 7.56
C ALA A 277 -6.40 -12.23 8.67
N LYS A 278 -6.45 -13.55 8.94
CA LYS A 278 -7.25 -14.13 10.05
C LYS A 278 -6.80 -13.66 11.43
N LEU A 279 -5.51 -13.43 11.62
CA LEU A 279 -4.94 -12.94 12.87
C LEU A 279 -4.98 -11.41 12.98
N GLU A 280 -5.59 -10.71 12.03
CA GLU A 280 -5.62 -9.24 11.94
C GLU A 280 -4.21 -8.63 11.98
N CYS A 281 -3.26 -9.32 11.35
CA CYS A 281 -1.90 -8.85 11.13
C CYS A 281 -1.83 -8.17 9.76
N GLU A 282 -1.62 -6.86 9.74
CA GLU A 282 -1.47 -6.12 8.49
C GLU A 282 -0.19 -6.59 7.73
N PRO A 283 -0.28 -6.96 6.43
CA PRO A 283 0.90 -7.42 5.67
C PRO A 283 1.88 -6.30 5.30
N ALA A 284 1.44 -5.04 5.27
CA ALA A 284 2.24 -3.92 4.78
C ALA A 284 3.56 -3.68 5.56
N PRO A 285 3.58 -3.71 6.92
CA PRO A 285 4.82 -3.59 7.67
C PRO A 285 5.82 -4.73 7.38
N MET A 286 5.33 -5.94 7.11
CA MET A 286 6.20 -7.07 6.72
C MET A 286 6.87 -6.82 5.38
N ILE A 287 6.12 -6.36 4.39
CA ILE A 287 6.67 -6.03 3.09
C ILE A 287 7.71 -4.89 3.18
N LEU A 288 7.44 -3.87 3.99
CA LEU A 288 8.42 -2.81 4.19
C LEU A 288 9.69 -3.33 4.89
N GLY A 289 9.54 -4.18 5.90
CA GLY A 289 10.65 -4.89 6.54
C GLY A 289 11.46 -5.72 5.55
N PHE A 290 10.78 -6.45 4.67
CA PHE A 290 11.38 -7.30 3.65
C PHE A 290 12.32 -6.55 2.72
N ILE A 291 11.92 -5.36 2.27
CA ILE A 291 12.69 -4.60 1.29
C ILE A 291 13.75 -3.75 1.97
N LEU A 292 13.41 -3.12 3.11
CA LEU A 292 14.36 -2.29 3.83
C LEU A 292 15.42 -3.10 4.59
N GLY A 293 15.19 -4.38 4.87
CA GLY A 293 16.13 -5.22 5.63
C GLY A 293 17.51 -5.33 4.98
N PRO A 294 17.61 -5.85 3.74
CA PRO A 294 18.88 -5.95 3.03
C PRO A 294 19.58 -4.60 2.89
N LEU A 295 18.82 -3.57 2.51
CA LEU A 295 19.34 -2.21 2.36
C LEU A 295 19.87 -1.66 3.69
N MET A 296 19.16 -1.91 4.80
CA MET A 296 19.55 -1.47 6.13
C MET A 296 20.83 -2.18 6.56
N GLU A 297 20.93 -3.48 6.34
CA GLU A 297 22.14 -4.25 6.66
C GLU A 297 23.34 -3.77 5.83
N GLU A 298 23.19 -3.63 4.52
CA GLU A 298 24.26 -3.21 3.62
C GLU A 298 24.79 -1.82 4.00
N ASN A 299 23.89 -0.86 4.22
CA ASN A 299 24.28 0.50 4.60
C ASN A 299 24.84 0.57 6.03
N LEU A 300 24.34 -0.26 6.96
CA LEU A 300 24.92 -0.38 8.30
C LEU A 300 26.35 -0.89 8.22
N ARG A 301 26.59 -1.99 7.47
CA ARG A 301 27.94 -2.52 7.26
C ARG A 301 28.85 -1.51 6.59
N ARG A 302 28.39 -0.85 5.53
CA ARG A 302 29.13 0.21 4.84
C ARG A 302 29.52 1.34 5.78
N ALA A 303 28.60 1.81 6.60
CA ALA A 303 28.87 2.86 7.59
C ALA A 303 29.89 2.40 8.65
N MET A 304 29.76 1.18 9.17
CA MET A 304 30.70 0.59 10.14
C MET A 304 32.09 0.39 9.55
N LEU A 305 32.20 -0.02 8.28
CA LEU A 305 33.48 -0.14 7.60
C LEU A 305 34.16 1.23 7.44
N LEU A 306 33.42 2.26 7.03
CA LEU A 306 33.93 3.62 6.89
C LEU A 306 34.32 4.25 8.24
N SER A 307 33.61 3.92 9.32
CA SER A 307 33.94 4.38 10.68
C SER A 307 34.97 3.51 11.39
N ARG A 308 35.58 2.53 10.71
CA ARG A 308 36.54 1.57 11.29
C ARG A 308 35.98 0.82 12.50
N GLY A 309 34.69 0.50 12.47
CA GLY A 309 34.00 -0.25 13.51
C GLY A 309 33.41 0.60 14.63
N ASP A 310 33.45 1.93 14.54
CA ASP A 310 32.86 2.81 15.56
C ASP A 310 31.34 3.01 15.34
N PRO A 311 30.47 2.50 16.25
CA PRO A 311 29.02 2.71 16.18
C PRO A 311 28.60 4.15 16.51
N PHE A 312 29.45 4.95 17.16
CA PHE A 312 29.14 6.34 17.47
C PHE A 312 29.04 7.22 16.23
N VAL A 313 29.43 6.71 15.05
CA VAL A 313 29.25 7.39 13.76
C VAL A 313 27.80 7.81 13.49
N PHE A 314 26.82 7.06 14.01
CA PHE A 314 25.39 7.35 13.78
C PHE A 314 24.84 8.48 14.65
N VAL A 315 25.46 8.72 15.81
CA VAL A 315 25.09 9.77 16.78
C VAL A 315 26.07 10.93 16.80
N SER A 316 27.12 10.86 15.96
CA SER A 316 28.14 11.90 15.89
C SER A 316 27.54 13.23 15.44
N PRO A 317 27.95 14.37 16.04
CA PRO A 317 27.54 15.70 15.60
C PRO A 317 27.88 16.00 14.13
N SER A 318 28.84 15.28 13.56
CA SER A 318 29.23 15.37 12.14
C SER A 318 28.18 14.84 11.16
N LYS A 319 27.16 14.11 11.65
CA LYS A 319 26.04 13.59 10.84
C LYS A 319 24.68 14.00 11.43
N PRO A 320 24.33 15.30 11.38
CA PRO A 320 23.14 15.83 12.05
C PRO A 320 21.83 15.21 11.56
N ILE A 321 21.76 14.80 10.29
CA ILE A 321 20.58 14.15 9.70
C ILE A 321 20.35 12.75 10.30
N SER A 322 21.42 11.95 10.44
CA SER A 322 21.35 10.61 11.04
C SER A 322 20.88 10.70 12.49
N LEU A 323 21.48 11.60 13.27
CA LEU A 323 21.09 11.86 14.65
C LEU A 323 19.63 12.32 14.74
N GLY A 324 19.20 13.23 13.85
CA GLY A 324 17.82 13.72 13.80
C GLY A 324 16.81 12.60 13.58
N PHE A 325 17.04 11.70 12.62
CA PHE A 325 16.14 10.57 12.38
C PHE A 325 16.17 9.53 13.49
N LEU A 326 17.31 9.31 14.16
CA LEU A 326 17.39 8.42 15.32
C LEU A 326 16.65 9.01 16.53
N LEU A 327 16.77 10.31 16.78
CA LEU A 327 16.01 11.00 17.82
C LEU A 327 14.51 10.98 17.50
N ALA A 328 14.12 11.26 16.26
CA ALA A 328 12.72 11.16 15.83
C ALA A 328 12.18 9.73 16.00
N SER A 329 12.99 8.72 15.69
CA SER A 329 12.66 7.30 15.92
C SER A 329 12.44 7.00 17.40
N ALA A 330 13.34 7.50 18.27
CA ALA A 330 13.24 7.32 19.71
C ALA A 330 11.99 8.02 20.27
N VAL A 331 11.72 9.25 19.85
CA VAL A 331 10.50 9.99 20.22
C VAL A 331 9.26 9.23 19.78
N LEU A 332 9.21 8.74 18.54
CA LEU A 332 8.09 7.98 18.02
C LEU A 332 7.85 6.70 18.84
N LEU A 333 8.91 5.98 19.17
CA LEU A 333 8.85 4.79 20.04
C LEU A 333 8.33 5.14 21.44
N VAL A 334 8.79 6.24 22.04
CA VAL A 334 8.33 6.69 23.36
C VAL A 334 6.85 7.06 23.31
N ILE A 335 6.42 7.84 22.32
CA ILE A 335 5.01 8.22 22.11
C ILE A 335 4.14 6.96 22.03
N VAL A 336 4.58 5.95 21.29
CA VAL A 336 3.83 4.72 21.05
C VAL A 336 3.90 3.73 22.22
N ALA A 337 4.94 3.81 23.05
CA ALA A 337 5.05 3.06 24.30
C ALA A 337 4.17 3.63 25.42
N LEU A 338 3.76 4.92 25.33
CA LEU A 338 2.92 5.53 26.36
C LEU A 338 1.52 4.87 26.43
N PRO A 339 1.07 4.46 27.63
CA PRO A 339 -0.16 3.69 27.81
C PRO A 339 -1.43 4.43 27.36
N ALA A 340 -1.43 5.77 27.47
CA ALA A 340 -2.55 6.62 27.05
C ALA A 340 -2.82 6.57 25.53
N ILE A 341 -1.79 6.34 24.71
CA ILE A 341 -1.92 6.24 23.25
C ILE A 341 -2.21 4.80 22.83
N ARG A 342 -1.62 3.81 23.53
CA ARG A 342 -1.94 2.38 23.33
C ARG A 342 -3.43 2.09 23.52
N LYS A 343 -4.01 2.56 24.62
CA LYS A 343 -5.42 2.31 24.96
C LYS A 343 -6.39 2.97 23.96
N LYS A 344 -6.10 4.20 23.56
CA LYS A 344 -6.92 4.95 22.59
C LYS A 344 -6.84 4.37 21.18
N ARG A 345 -5.73 3.73 20.83
CA ARG A 345 -5.54 3.05 19.53
C ARG A 345 -6.29 1.72 19.48
N GLU A 346 -6.31 0.96 20.57
CA GLU A 346 -7.14 -0.24 20.70
C GLU A 346 -8.64 0.12 20.62
N GLU A 347 -9.08 1.24 21.22
CA GLU A 347 -10.47 1.68 21.14
C GLU A 347 -10.88 2.16 19.73
N VAL A 348 -10.03 2.94 19.03
CA VAL A 348 -10.35 3.49 17.70
C VAL A 348 -10.40 2.43 16.58
N PHE A 349 -9.60 1.37 16.67
CA PHE A 349 -9.52 0.34 15.63
C PHE A 349 -10.36 -0.91 15.93
N VAL A 350 -11.01 -1.00 17.09
CA VAL A 350 -11.93 -2.12 17.43
C VAL A 350 -13.40 -1.76 17.14
N GLU A 351 -13.76 -0.47 17.06
CA GLU A 351 -15.14 -0.06 16.74
C GLU A 351 -15.57 -0.26 15.26
N GLU A 352 -14.68 -0.73 14.38
CA GLU A 352 -14.96 -0.96 12.95
C GLU A 352 -14.96 -2.45 12.53
N GLY A 353 -15.02 -3.39 13.48
CA GLY A 353 -15.09 -4.83 13.23
C GLY A 353 -16.50 -5.38 12.96
#